data_AF-A0AAN7VFE3-F1
#
_entry.id   AF-A0AAN7VFE3-F1
#
_cell.length_a   1.000
_cell.length_b   1.000
_cell.length_c   1.000
_cell.angle_alpha   90.00
_cell.angle_beta   90.00
_cell.angle_gamma   90.00
#
_symmetry.space_group_name_H-M   'P 1'
#
loop_
_entity.id
_entity.type
_entity.pdbx_description
1 polymer ?
#
loop_
_entity_poly.entity_id
_entity_poly.type
_entity_poly.pdbx_seq_one_letter_code
_entity_poly.pdbx_strand_id
1 'polypeptide(L)'
;MRFRAVLMDNAAMKDFLSTVNSLSKLGKECVMRIVSRHVYFIIPDDDSGPRRPLVWCELPVNFYFREFNLDGMSQEQNEIYLGLSTAMLAKSLSTVKQNVKSLKIKLTNKQAPCLTLEIELMSTEGLQNRQLIHDIPVEVIGRKHWNDYAEPQFNDFHSFLQVSMQMPNLKPIKSIVERMKNMSNSLMVSATKFGKLSLQIKTNMVNLTAHFENLGIESFAGKNSKWK
;
A
#
# COMPACT_ATOMS: atom_id res chain seq x y z
N MET A 1 1.43 2.74 25.33
CA MET A 1 1.79 2.27 23.99
C MET A 1 3.17 2.78 23.64
N ARG A 2 4.07 1.89 23.19
CA ARG A 2 5.40 2.24 22.69
C ARG A 2 5.63 1.47 21.40
N PHE A 3 6.19 2.15 20.41
CA PHE A 3 6.58 1.52 19.16
C PHE A 3 7.95 2.06 18.74
N ARG A 4 8.86 1.16 18.38
CA ARG A 4 10.18 1.49 17.85
C ARG A 4 10.59 0.42 16.84
N ALA A 5 10.90 0.85 15.63
CA ALA A 5 11.37 0.00 14.55
C ALA A 5 12.63 0.59 13.91
N VAL A 6 13.57 -0.25 13.46
CA VAL A 6 14.82 0.18 12.81
C VAL A 6 15.03 -0.59 11.51
N LEU A 7 15.17 0.13 10.41
CA LEU A 7 15.63 -0.38 9.12
C LEU A 7 17.10 -0.01 8.93
N MET A 8 17.90 -0.97 8.46
CA MET A 8 19.33 -0.77 8.15
C MET A 8 19.69 -1.19 6.73
N ASP A 9 18.92 -2.10 6.13
CA ASP A 9 19.16 -2.52 4.75
C ASP A 9 18.68 -1.44 3.75
N ASN A 10 19.55 -1.07 2.82
CA ASN A 10 19.27 -0.03 1.82
C ASN A 10 18.21 -0.49 0.82
N ALA A 11 18.16 -1.78 0.48
CA ALA A 11 17.13 -2.30 -0.42
C ALA A 11 15.76 -2.23 0.25
N ALA A 12 15.63 -2.73 1.49
CA ALA A 12 14.41 -2.62 2.29
C ALA A 12 13.96 -1.16 2.51
N MET A 13 14.89 -0.24 2.77
CA MET A 13 14.58 1.20 2.93
C MET A 13 14.03 1.82 1.63
N LYS A 14 14.63 1.52 0.48
CA LYS A 14 14.17 2.01 -0.83
C LYS A 14 12.82 1.40 -1.22
N ASP A 15 12.62 0.12 -0.92
CA ASP A 15 11.36 -0.56 -1.13
C ASP A 15 10.24 0.04 -0.26
N PHE A 16 10.51 0.26 1.03
CA PHE A 16 9.59 0.95 1.95
C PHE A 16 9.20 2.35 1.43
N LEU A 17 10.19 3.13 0.96
CA LEU A 17 9.93 4.43 0.32
C LEU A 17 9.06 4.30 -0.94
N SER A 18 9.30 3.30 -1.79
CA SER A 18 8.51 3.07 -3.01
C SER A 18 7.05 2.73 -2.68
N THR A 19 6.85 1.88 -1.66
CA THR A 19 5.53 1.52 -1.12
C THR A 19 4.79 2.77 -0.62
N VAL A 20 5.42 3.56 0.25
CA VAL A 20 4.81 4.80 0.77
C VAL A 20 4.50 5.81 -0.35
N ASN A 21 5.38 5.95 -1.35
CA ASN A 21 5.12 6.82 -2.50
C ASN A 21 3.97 6.34 -3.40
N SER A 22 3.64 5.04 -3.34
CA SER A 22 2.49 4.48 -4.03
C SER A 22 1.23 4.74 -3.22
N LEU A 23 1.27 4.54 -1.89
CA LEU A 23 0.18 4.87 -0.98
C LEU A 23 -0.22 6.34 -1.05
N SER A 24 0.74 7.26 -1.14
CA SER A 24 0.45 8.71 -1.22
C SER A 24 -0.25 9.16 -2.51
N LYS A 25 -0.28 8.31 -3.53
CA LYS A 25 -1.04 8.56 -4.77
C LYS A 25 -2.45 7.97 -4.73
N LEU A 26 -2.71 7.05 -3.80
CA LEU A 26 -3.97 6.30 -3.70
C LEU A 26 -4.93 6.91 -2.68
N GLY A 27 -4.42 7.54 -1.62
CA GLY A 27 -5.25 8.22 -0.62
C GLY A 27 -4.46 9.27 0.14
N LYS A 28 -5.16 10.29 0.67
CA LYS A 28 -4.55 11.39 1.44
C LYS A 28 -4.19 10.95 2.87
N GLU A 29 -5.04 10.13 3.45
CA GLU A 29 -4.90 9.57 4.79
C GLU A 29 -4.84 8.04 4.70
N CYS A 30 -4.11 7.43 5.61
CA CYS A 30 -4.12 5.98 5.77
C CYS A 30 -4.09 5.61 7.25
N VAL A 31 -4.49 4.37 7.53
CA VAL A 31 -4.35 3.75 8.83
C VAL A 31 -3.19 2.78 8.81
N MET A 32 -2.20 3.06 9.65
CA MET A 32 -1.08 2.17 9.92
C MET A 32 -1.45 1.27 11.10
N ARG A 33 -1.68 -0.02 10.83
CA ARG A 33 -1.90 -1.05 11.85
C ARG A 33 -0.60 -1.79 12.10
N ILE A 34 -0.14 -1.78 13.34
CA ILE A 34 1.14 -2.35 13.75
C ILE A 34 0.85 -3.55 14.64
N VAL A 35 1.31 -4.73 14.21
CA VAL A 35 1.24 -5.98 14.98
C VAL A 35 2.63 -6.60 15.07
N SER A 36 2.82 -7.61 15.92
CA SER A 36 4.15 -8.18 16.19
C SER A 36 4.89 -8.72 14.95
N ARG A 37 4.16 -9.15 13.91
CA ARG A 37 4.74 -9.80 12.71
C ARG A 37 4.60 -8.99 11.43
N HIS A 38 3.67 -8.03 11.39
CA HIS A 38 3.32 -7.29 10.20
C HIS A 38 3.02 -5.83 10.53
N VAL A 39 3.29 -4.97 9.57
CA VAL A 39 2.79 -3.60 9.54
C VAL A 39 1.87 -3.50 8.35
N TYR A 40 0.64 -3.06 8.57
CA TYR A 40 -0.35 -2.86 7.52
C TYR A 40 -0.54 -1.37 7.26
N PHE A 41 -0.66 -0.99 6.00
CA PHE A 41 -1.22 0.30 5.60
C PHE A 41 -2.56 0.07 4.92
N ILE A 42 -3.58 0.70 5.48
CA ILE A 42 -4.98 0.53 5.08
C ILE A 42 -5.48 1.89 4.61
N ILE A 43 -5.94 1.97 3.37
CA ILE A 43 -6.65 3.15 2.86
C ILE A 43 -8.12 2.75 2.73
N PRO A 44 -9.04 3.34 3.52
CA PRO A 44 -10.45 3.07 3.40
C PRO A 44 -10.95 3.56 2.04
N ASP A 45 -11.98 2.90 1.51
CA ASP A 45 -12.73 3.40 0.35
C ASP A 45 -13.90 4.23 0.88
N ASP A 46 -13.92 5.52 0.56
CA ASP A 46 -14.95 6.45 1.02
C ASP A 46 -16.34 6.10 0.42
N ASP A 47 -16.38 5.41 -0.72
CA ASP A 47 -17.61 5.17 -1.50
C ASP A 47 -18.23 3.77 -1.29
N SER A 48 -17.47 2.78 -0.79
CA SER A 48 -17.95 1.37 -0.71
C SER A 48 -18.37 0.90 0.69
N GLY A 49 -18.55 1.84 1.61
CA GLY A 49 -19.01 1.57 2.97
C GLY A 49 -17.94 0.92 3.86
N PRO A 50 -18.23 0.72 5.16
CA PRO A 50 -17.27 0.14 6.07
C PRO A 50 -16.92 -1.29 5.64
N ARG A 51 -15.62 -1.64 5.67
CA ARG A 51 -15.01 -2.99 5.46
C ARG A 51 -14.46 -3.33 4.07
N ARG A 52 -14.48 -2.42 3.09
CA ARG A 52 -13.77 -2.64 1.82
C ARG A 52 -12.65 -1.62 1.68
N PRO A 53 -11.42 -1.97 2.09
CA PRO A 53 -10.31 -1.04 1.92
C PRO A 53 -10.01 -0.89 0.42
N LEU A 54 -9.84 0.35 -0.04
CA LEU A 54 -9.29 0.64 -1.37
C LEU A 54 -7.89 0.04 -1.51
N VAL A 55 -7.10 0.10 -0.42
CA VAL A 55 -5.76 -0.46 -0.34
C VAL A 55 -5.58 -1.23 0.94
N TRP A 56 -5.15 -2.48 0.82
CA TRP A 56 -4.62 -3.29 1.92
C TRP A 56 -3.18 -3.66 1.59
N CYS A 57 -2.22 -3.01 2.25
CA CYS A 57 -0.79 -3.23 2.04
C CYS A 57 -0.19 -3.86 3.29
N GLU A 58 0.44 -5.03 3.14
CA GLU A 58 1.07 -5.78 4.22
C GLU A 58 2.59 -5.76 4.08
N LEU A 59 3.28 -5.42 5.17
CA LEU A 59 4.73 -5.40 5.26
C LEU A 59 5.20 -6.38 6.34
N PRO A 60 5.84 -7.50 5.99
CA PRO A 60 6.36 -8.45 6.95
C PRO A 60 7.54 -7.89 7.73
N VAL A 61 7.46 -7.93 9.06
CA VAL A 61 8.45 -7.29 9.94
C VAL A 61 9.84 -7.85 9.72
N ASN A 62 9.95 -9.17 9.55
CA ASN A 62 11.21 -9.88 9.37
C ASN A 62 11.97 -9.49 8.10
N PHE A 63 11.28 -8.94 7.10
CA PHE A 63 11.91 -8.49 5.87
C PHE A 63 12.48 -7.07 5.99
N TYR A 64 11.76 -6.16 6.67
CA TYR A 64 12.12 -4.74 6.70
C TYR A 64 12.95 -4.33 7.93
N PHE A 65 12.62 -4.86 9.11
CA PHE A 65 13.08 -4.29 10.37
C PHE A 65 14.08 -5.21 11.07
N ARG A 66 15.25 -4.67 11.39
CA ARG A 66 16.27 -5.36 12.20
C ARG A 66 15.91 -5.36 13.67
N GLU A 67 15.36 -4.24 14.15
CA GLU A 67 14.84 -4.10 15.50
C GLU A 67 13.36 -3.72 15.40
N PHE A 68 12.50 -4.41 16.13
CA PHE A 68 11.07 -4.13 16.17
C PHE A 68 10.53 -4.37 17.59
N ASN A 69 10.23 -3.27 18.28
CA ASN A 69 9.68 -3.27 19.63
C ASN A 69 8.28 -2.68 19.58
N LEU A 70 7.30 -3.45 20.04
CA LEU A 70 5.90 -3.09 20.10
C LEU A 70 5.36 -3.42 21.49
N ASP A 71 5.02 -2.38 22.24
CA ASP A 71 4.22 -2.47 23.45
C ASP A 71 2.88 -1.79 23.19
N GLY A 72 1.84 -2.59 22.97
CA GLY A 72 0.46 -2.16 22.78
C GLY A 72 -0.17 -1.65 24.07
N MET A 73 -1.50 -1.68 24.12
CA MET A 73 -2.25 -1.26 25.31
C MET A 73 -2.36 -2.36 26.37
N SER A 74 -2.31 -3.64 25.97
CA SER A 74 -2.40 -4.79 26.89
C SER A 74 -1.62 -5.97 26.33
N GLN A 75 -1.27 -6.93 27.20
CA GLN A 75 -0.47 -8.11 26.83
C GLN A 75 -1.25 -9.09 25.91
N GLU A 76 -2.58 -9.08 25.98
CA GLU A 76 -3.47 -9.89 25.13
C GLU A 76 -3.78 -9.24 23.78
N GLN A 77 -3.68 -7.90 23.69
CA GLN A 77 -3.93 -7.14 22.46
C GLN A 77 -2.74 -6.23 22.17
N ASN A 78 -1.65 -6.83 21.69
CA ASN A 78 -0.42 -6.13 21.32
C ASN A 78 -0.52 -5.54 19.90
N GLU A 79 -1.52 -4.70 19.66
CA GLU A 79 -1.73 -3.99 18.39
C GLU A 79 -1.85 -2.48 18.61
N ILE A 80 -1.42 -1.70 17.62
CA ILE A 80 -1.55 -0.24 17.60
C ILE A 80 -2.10 0.19 16.24
N TYR A 81 -3.09 1.08 16.24
CA TYR A 81 -3.68 1.66 15.03
C TYR A 81 -3.46 3.17 15.03
N LEU A 82 -2.82 3.67 13.98
CA LEU A 82 -2.45 5.08 13.83
C LEU A 82 -3.02 5.62 12.51
N GLY A 83 -3.87 6.63 12.57
CA GLY A 83 -4.24 7.43 11.40
C GLY A 83 -3.14 8.44 11.09
N LEU A 84 -2.73 8.55 9.83
CA LEU A 84 -1.68 9.48 9.42
C LEU A 84 -1.78 9.89 7.95
N SER A 85 -1.25 11.08 7.66
CA SER A 85 -1.19 11.60 6.30
C SER A 85 -0.12 10.89 5.47
N THR A 86 -0.54 10.26 4.38
CA THR A 86 0.36 9.54 3.46
C THR A 86 1.34 10.50 2.77
N ALA A 87 0.90 11.74 2.51
CA ALA A 87 1.72 12.77 1.88
C ALA A 87 2.85 13.23 2.80
N MET A 88 2.55 13.42 4.10
CA MET A 88 3.58 13.76 5.10
C MET A 88 4.58 12.61 5.25
N LEU A 89 4.11 11.36 5.34
CA LEU A 89 4.97 10.18 5.42
C LEU A 89 5.90 10.07 4.20
N ALA A 90 5.37 10.21 2.99
CA ALA A 90 6.16 10.18 1.76
C ALA A 90 7.21 11.31 1.70
N LYS A 91 6.82 12.52 2.10
CA LYS A 91 7.73 13.68 2.13
C LYS A 91 8.87 13.46 3.11
N SER A 92 8.57 12.97 4.33
CA SER A 92 9.58 12.71 5.35
C SER A 92 10.55 11.58 4.98
N LEU A 93 10.12 10.62 4.16
CA LEU A 93 10.99 9.54 3.66
C LEU A 93 11.74 9.93 2.37
N SER A 94 11.51 11.10 1.79
CA SER A 94 12.14 11.49 0.52
C SER A 94 13.68 11.48 0.55
N THR A 95 14.27 11.72 1.72
CA THR A 95 15.72 11.70 1.98
C THR A 95 16.31 10.28 1.92
N VAL A 96 15.48 9.24 2.04
CA VAL A 96 15.88 7.82 1.87
C VAL A 96 16.39 7.53 0.45
N LYS A 97 16.12 8.40 -0.52
CA LYS A 97 16.70 8.32 -1.87
C LYS A 97 18.22 8.49 -1.88
N GLN A 98 18.77 9.18 -0.87
CA GLN A 98 20.21 9.35 -0.69
C GLN A 98 20.82 8.11 -0.01
N ASN A 99 22.15 8.06 0.12
CA ASN A 99 22.81 6.97 0.87
C ASN A 99 22.56 7.13 2.38
N VAL A 100 21.51 6.47 2.86
CA VAL A 100 21.11 6.40 4.27
C VAL A 100 21.75 5.19 4.95
N LYS A 101 22.25 5.39 6.17
CA LYS A 101 22.82 4.34 7.02
C LYS A 101 21.73 3.60 7.80
N SER A 102 20.79 4.34 8.38
CA SER A 102 19.69 3.76 9.15
C SER A 102 18.46 4.67 9.13
N LEU A 103 17.28 4.04 9.14
CA LEU A 103 15.98 4.69 9.34
C LEU A 103 15.33 4.10 10.59
N LYS A 104 15.03 4.93 11.57
CA LYS A 104 14.37 4.53 12.80
C LYS A 104 13.03 5.22 12.93
N ILE A 105 12.00 4.43 13.18
CA ILE A 105 10.61 4.86 13.27
C ILE A 105 10.18 4.67 14.72
N LYS A 106 9.66 5.71 15.36
CA LYS A 106 9.20 5.66 16.76
C LYS A 106 7.86 6.34 16.91
N LEU A 107 7.03 5.79 17.79
CA LEU A 107 5.89 6.52 18.32
C LEU A 107 6.35 7.37 19.51
N THR A 108 6.24 8.69 19.40
CA THR A 108 6.55 9.64 20.46
C THR A 108 5.30 10.43 20.83
N ASN A 109 5.28 10.96 22.06
CA ASN A 109 4.21 11.85 22.50
C ASN A 109 4.85 13.19 22.87
N LYS A 110 4.69 14.18 21.98
CA LYS A 110 5.22 15.55 22.19
C LYS A 110 4.06 16.43 22.65
N GLN A 111 3.60 17.36 21.81
CA GLN A 111 2.35 18.10 22.03
C GLN A 111 1.12 17.27 21.62
N ALA A 112 1.32 16.39 20.64
CA ALA A 112 0.37 15.40 20.15
C ALA A 112 1.14 14.07 19.91
N PRO A 113 0.44 12.93 19.80
CA PRO A 113 1.07 11.70 19.35
C PRO A 113 1.66 11.89 17.94
N CYS A 114 2.94 11.57 17.79
CA CYS A 114 3.68 11.71 16.54
C CYS A 114 4.42 10.43 16.19
N LEU A 115 4.46 10.10 14.90
CA LEU A 115 5.39 9.14 14.34
C LEU A 115 6.69 9.87 13.99
N THR A 116 7.71 9.71 14.82
CA THR A 116 9.03 10.30 14.64
C THR A 116 9.90 9.38 13.78
N LEU A 117 10.43 9.92 12.68
CA LEU A 117 11.39 9.28 11.79
C LEU A 117 12.77 9.90 12.04
N GLU A 118 13.71 9.10 12.54
CA GLU A 118 15.13 9.45 12.68
C GLU A 118 15.91 8.80 11.53
N ILE A 119 16.50 9.61 10.66
CA ILE A 119 17.25 9.19 9.47
C ILE A 119 18.72 9.55 9.67
N GLU A 120 19.59 8.55 9.65
CA GLU A 120 21.05 8.74 9.74
C GLU A 120 21.65 8.63 8.33
N LEU A 121 22.25 9.72 7.83
CA LEU A 121 22.88 9.77 6.51
C LEU A 121 24.35 9.30 6.58
N MET A 122 24.82 8.59 5.55
CA MET A 122 26.24 8.29 5.39
C MET A 122 26.97 9.52 4.86
N SER A 123 28.00 9.98 5.59
CA SER A 123 28.90 11.03 5.13
C SER A 123 29.98 10.45 4.23
N THR A 124 30.22 11.08 3.08
CA THR A 124 31.28 10.69 2.12
C THR A 124 32.61 11.43 2.36
N GLU A 125 32.66 12.42 3.26
CA GLU A 125 33.80 13.37 3.36
C GLU A 125 34.29 13.63 4.80
N GLY A 126 34.39 12.60 5.64
CA GLY A 126 35.08 12.69 6.94
C GLY A 126 34.41 13.55 8.03
N LEU A 127 33.31 14.26 7.72
CA LEU A 127 32.49 14.95 8.71
C LEU A 127 31.40 14.04 9.30
N GLN A 128 31.10 14.28 10.58
CA GLN A 128 30.05 13.69 11.42
C GLN A 128 28.79 13.23 10.66
N ASN A 129 28.27 12.05 11.03
CA ASN A 129 27.00 11.54 10.50
C ASN A 129 25.89 12.57 10.75
N ARG A 130 25.22 12.99 9.66
CA ARG A 130 24.08 13.89 9.74
C ARG A 130 22.85 13.10 10.14
N GLN A 131 22.18 13.54 11.19
CA GLN A 131 20.91 12.99 11.63
C GLN A 131 19.78 13.96 11.31
N LEU A 132 18.71 13.42 10.76
CA LEU A 132 17.54 14.17 10.33
C LEU A 132 16.31 13.58 11.02
N ILE A 133 15.53 14.43 11.67
CA ILE A 133 14.38 14.02 12.45
C ILE A 133 13.12 14.65 11.85
N HIS A 134 12.13 13.82 11.54
CA HIS A 134 10.81 14.25 11.10
C HIS A 134 9.75 13.77 12.07
N ASP A 135 8.90 14.67 12.53
CA ASP A 135 7.73 14.33 13.34
C ASP A 135 6.48 14.42 12.47
N ILE A 136 5.78 13.30 12.30
CA ILE A 136 4.51 13.24 11.58
C ILE A 136 3.41 13.14 12.65
N PRO A 137 2.45 14.08 12.72
CA PRO A 137 1.32 13.96 13.64
C PRO A 137 0.50 12.73 13.26
N VAL A 138 0.08 11.97 14.27
CA VAL A 138 -0.77 10.79 14.08
C VAL A 138 -1.97 10.83 15.00
N GLU A 139 -3.08 10.23 14.58
CA GLU A 139 -4.24 10.02 15.42
C GLU A 139 -4.26 8.58 15.93
N VAL A 140 -4.36 8.40 17.24
CA VAL A 140 -4.47 7.07 17.84
C VAL A 140 -5.91 6.59 17.73
N ILE A 141 -6.14 5.54 16.94
CA ILE A 141 -7.49 5.01 16.72
C ILE A 141 -7.92 4.17 17.93
N GLY A 142 -9.04 4.55 18.53
CA GLY A 142 -9.62 3.84 19.67
C GLY A 142 -10.18 2.46 19.29
N ARG A 143 -10.14 1.52 20.24
CA ARG A 143 -10.55 0.10 20.08
C ARG A 143 -11.95 -0.09 19.48
N LYS A 144 -12.86 0.85 19.72
CA LYS A 144 -14.24 0.79 19.21
C LYS A 144 -14.29 0.70 17.68
N HIS A 145 -13.30 1.29 16.99
CA HIS A 145 -13.23 1.37 15.53
C HIS A 145 -12.25 0.36 14.92
N TRP A 146 -11.59 -0.50 15.73
CA TRP A 146 -10.61 -1.45 15.18
C TRP A 146 -11.24 -2.47 14.23
N ASN A 147 -12.50 -2.83 14.48
CA ASN A 147 -13.27 -3.75 13.62
C ASN A 147 -13.51 -3.18 12.22
N ASP A 148 -13.45 -1.87 12.03
CA ASP A 148 -13.63 -1.22 10.72
C ASP A 148 -12.39 -1.41 9.83
N TYR A 149 -11.25 -1.73 10.45
CA TYR A 149 -9.96 -1.99 9.80
C TYR A 149 -9.54 -3.46 9.89
N ALA A 150 -10.51 -4.35 10.16
CA ALA A 150 -10.28 -5.79 10.10
C ALA A 150 -9.94 -6.23 8.67
N GLU A 151 -9.19 -7.32 8.56
CA GLU A 151 -8.81 -7.88 7.27
C GLU A 151 -10.07 -8.20 6.44
N PRO A 152 -10.11 -7.77 5.16
CA PRO A 152 -11.25 -8.06 4.31
C PRO A 152 -11.35 -9.57 4.09
N GLN A 153 -12.46 -10.18 4.52
CA GLN A 153 -12.71 -11.58 4.28
C GLN A 153 -13.11 -11.79 2.81
N PHE A 154 -12.22 -12.42 2.04
CA PHE A 154 -12.40 -12.69 0.62
C PHE A 154 -13.32 -13.87 0.30
N ASN A 155 -14.29 -14.17 1.17
CA ASN A 155 -15.16 -15.35 1.04
C ASN A 155 -16.06 -15.32 -0.21
N ASP A 156 -16.28 -14.14 -0.81
CA ASP A 156 -17.14 -13.98 -1.99
C ASP A 156 -16.43 -14.25 -3.33
N PHE A 157 -15.11 -14.48 -3.33
CA PHE A 157 -14.33 -14.69 -4.56
C PHE A 157 -14.89 -15.82 -5.44
N HIS A 158 -15.44 -16.87 -4.82
CA HIS A 158 -15.86 -18.07 -5.52
C HIS A 158 -17.16 -17.93 -6.33
N SER A 159 -17.93 -16.84 -6.13
CA SER A 159 -19.16 -16.59 -6.91
C SER A 159 -19.03 -15.45 -7.93
N PHE A 160 -18.09 -14.51 -7.75
CA PHE A 160 -17.92 -13.34 -8.61
C PHE A 160 -16.66 -13.36 -9.50
N LEU A 161 -15.61 -14.14 -9.18
CA LEU A 161 -14.47 -14.28 -10.09
C LEU A 161 -14.80 -15.26 -11.22
N GLN A 162 -15.20 -14.71 -12.35
CA GLN A 162 -15.37 -15.49 -13.57
C GLN A 162 -14.02 -15.78 -14.26
N VAL A 163 -13.02 -14.90 -14.11
CA VAL A 163 -11.70 -15.01 -14.75
C VAL A 163 -10.61 -14.51 -13.79
N SER A 164 -9.64 -15.36 -13.46
CA SER A 164 -8.36 -14.96 -12.85
C SER A 164 -7.24 -15.07 -13.88
N MET A 165 -6.45 -14.00 -14.03
CA MET A 165 -5.42 -13.89 -15.07
C MET A 165 -4.23 -13.11 -14.54
N GLN A 166 -3.03 -13.51 -14.96
CA GLN A 166 -1.80 -12.79 -14.69
C GLN A 166 -1.81 -11.43 -15.38
N MET A 167 -1.52 -10.37 -14.64
CA MET A 167 -1.42 -9.02 -15.22
C MET A 167 -0.19 -8.90 -16.13
N PRO A 168 -0.30 -8.20 -17.28
CA PRO A 168 0.86 -7.80 -18.07
C PRO A 168 1.70 -6.77 -17.33
N ASN A 169 2.83 -6.38 -17.93
CA ASN A 169 3.65 -5.30 -17.42
C ASN A 169 2.81 -4.02 -17.22
N LEU A 170 2.80 -3.52 -15.99
CA LEU A 170 2.00 -2.34 -15.60
C LEU A 170 2.49 -1.04 -16.25
N LYS A 171 3.75 -0.97 -16.71
CA LYS A 171 4.31 0.24 -17.34
C LYS A 171 3.59 0.59 -18.66
N PRO A 172 3.46 -0.33 -19.65
CA PRO A 172 2.62 -0.11 -20.82
C PRO A 172 1.17 0.23 -20.48
N ILE A 173 0.56 -0.51 -19.55
CA ILE A 173 -0.83 -0.28 -19.13
C ILE A 173 -0.98 1.16 -18.64
N LYS A 174 -0.11 1.61 -17.73
CA LYS A 174 -0.13 2.98 -17.21
C LYS A 174 -0.05 4.01 -18.34
N SER A 175 0.89 3.85 -19.29
CA SER A 175 1.06 4.78 -20.41
C SER A 175 -0.19 4.88 -21.28
N ILE A 176 -0.83 3.73 -21.56
CA ILE A 176 -2.06 3.66 -22.35
C ILE A 176 -3.23 4.29 -21.59
N VAL A 177 -3.39 3.98 -20.31
CA VAL A 177 -4.46 4.51 -19.46
C VAL A 177 -4.34 6.03 -19.30
N GLU A 178 -3.13 6.58 -19.13
CA GLU A 178 -2.92 8.05 -19.08
C GLU A 178 -3.34 8.75 -20.37
N ARG A 179 -3.09 8.13 -21.53
CA ARG A 179 -3.57 8.68 -22.82
C ARG A 179 -5.09 8.58 -22.95
N MET A 180 -5.67 7.44 -22.55
CA MET A 180 -7.12 7.20 -22.59
C MET A 180 -7.89 8.13 -21.64
N LYS A 181 -7.34 8.41 -20.45
CA LYS A 181 -7.93 9.31 -19.44
C LYS A 181 -8.16 10.72 -19.97
N ASN A 182 -7.30 11.20 -20.87
CA ASN A 182 -7.47 12.53 -21.49
C ASN A 182 -8.66 12.59 -22.47
N MET A 183 -9.18 11.44 -22.91
CA MET A 183 -10.27 11.34 -23.88
C MET A 183 -11.61 10.95 -23.23
N SER A 184 -11.59 10.15 -22.16
CA SER A 184 -12.78 9.64 -21.48
C SER A 184 -12.53 9.46 -19.98
N ASN A 185 -13.53 9.78 -19.16
CA ASN A 185 -13.53 9.52 -17.71
C ASN A 185 -13.94 8.08 -17.36
N SER A 186 -14.38 7.29 -18.35
CA SER A 186 -14.76 5.89 -18.17
C SER A 186 -13.90 4.99 -19.04
N LEU A 187 -13.44 3.88 -18.43
CA LEU A 187 -12.62 2.86 -19.06
C LEU A 187 -13.31 1.50 -18.89
N MET A 188 -13.60 0.84 -20.00
CA MET A 188 -14.10 -0.53 -20.00
C MET A 188 -12.92 -1.49 -19.97
N VAL A 189 -12.85 -2.30 -18.93
CA VAL A 189 -11.86 -3.37 -18.77
C VAL A 189 -12.55 -4.70 -19.02
N SER A 190 -12.02 -5.50 -19.94
CA SER A 190 -12.55 -6.83 -20.26
C SER A 190 -11.44 -7.86 -20.36
N ALA A 191 -11.66 -9.04 -19.80
CA ALA A 191 -10.72 -10.14 -19.85
C ALA A 191 -11.42 -11.38 -20.43
N THR A 192 -10.71 -12.11 -21.30
CA THR A 192 -11.25 -13.33 -21.92
C THR A 192 -10.58 -14.58 -21.36
N LYS A 193 -11.27 -15.72 -21.46
CA LYS A 193 -10.75 -17.05 -21.14
C LYS A 193 -9.58 -17.53 -22.02
N PHE A 194 -9.10 -16.69 -22.93
CA PHE A 194 -7.97 -16.99 -23.84
C PHE A 194 -6.73 -16.16 -23.51
N GLY A 195 -6.67 -15.51 -22.33
CA GLY A 195 -5.48 -14.77 -21.94
C GLY A 195 -5.41 -13.39 -22.60
N LYS A 196 -6.56 -12.83 -22.99
CA LYS A 196 -6.64 -11.50 -23.61
C LYS A 196 -7.31 -10.50 -22.68
N LEU A 197 -6.56 -9.48 -22.27
CA LEU A 197 -7.03 -8.31 -21.54
C LEU A 197 -7.22 -7.15 -22.53
N SER A 198 -8.40 -6.52 -22.52
CA SER A 198 -8.70 -5.38 -23.38
C SER A 198 -9.14 -4.18 -22.56
N LEU A 199 -8.50 -3.04 -22.81
CA LEU A 199 -8.82 -1.73 -22.24
C LEU A 199 -9.48 -0.90 -23.35
N GLN A 200 -10.73 -0.49 -23.15
CA GLN A 200 -11.51 0.21 -24.17
C GLN A 200 -12.10 1.52 -23.63
N ILE A 201 -11.97 2.58 -24.41
CA ILE A 201 -12.75 3.81 -24.24
C ILE A 201 -13.67 3.98 -25.45
N LYS A 202 -14.92 4.32 -25.18
CA LYS A 202 -15.91 4.70 -26.20
C LYS A 202 -16.37 6.12 -25.92
N THR A 203 -16.14 7.00 -26.90
CA THR A 203 -16.62 8.39 -26.88
C THR A 203 -17.41 8.63 -28.16
N ASN A 204 -18.11 9.77 -28.25
CA ASN A 204 -18.89 10.10 -29.43
C ASN A 204 -18.04 10.29 -30.70
N MET A 205 -16.74 10.53 -30.54
CA MET A 205 -15.81 10.83 -31.64
C MET A 205 -14.83 9.70 -31.92
N VAL A 206 -14.33 9.04 -30.87
CA VAL A 206 -13.24 8.05 -30.98
C VAL A 206 -13.53 6.84 -30.11
N ASN A 207 -13.32 5.65 -30.70
CA ASN A 207 -13.26 4.38 -30.00
C ASN A 207 -11.80 3.91 -30.01
N LEU A 208 -11.19 3.81 -28.83
CA LEU A 208 -9.81 3.37 -28.70
C LEU A 208 -9.79 2.11 -27.84
N THR A 209 -9.19 1.05 -28.38
CA THR A 209 -9.10 -0.26 -27.72
C THR A 209 -7.66 -0.71 -27.74
N ALA A 210 -7.11 -1.03 -26.57
CA ALA A 210 -5.80 -1.64 -26.42
C ALA A 210 -5.97 -3.10 -26.01
N HIS A 211 -5.19 -3.98 -26.64
CA HIS A 211 -5.22 -5.42 -26.40
C HIS A 211 -3.89 -5.91 -25.86
N PHE A 212 -3.94 -6.70 -24.80
CA PHE A 212 -2.82 -7.46 -24.26
C PHE A 212 -3.16 -8.93 -24.40
N GLU A 213 -2.31 -9.69 -25.08
CA GLU A 213 -2.53 -11.09 -25.43
C GLU A 213 -1.48 -11.99 -24.76
N ASN A 214 -1.71 -13.30 -24.77
CA ASN A 214 -0.83 -14.32 -24.18
C ASN A 214 -0.61 -14.19 -22.67
N LEU A 215 -1.64 -13.80 -21.93
CA LEU A 215 -1.61 -13.76 -20.46
C LEU A 215 -1.99 -15.11 -19.87
N GLY A 216 -1.24 -15.58 -18.86
CA GLY A 216 -1.53 -16.82 -18.15
C GLY A 216 -2.85 -16.73 -17.37
N ILE A 217 -3.67 -17.78 -17.43
CA ILE A 217 -4.95 -17.85 -16.72
C ILE A 217 -4.79 -18.80 -15.54
N GLU A 218 -5.19 -18.36 -14.35
CA GLU A 218 -5.08 -19.16 -13.13
C GLU A 218 -6.38 -19.90 -12.80
N SER A 219 -7.54 -19.32 -13.09
CA SER A 219 -8.85 -19.97 -12.90
C SER A 219 -9.94 -19.36 -13.78
N PHE A 220 -10.88 -20.20 -14.20
CA PHE A 220 -12.11 -19.80 -14.89
C PHE A 220 -13.30 -20.48 -14.21
N ALA A 221 -14.20 -19.70 -13.62
CA ALA A 221 -15.45 -20.22 -13.06
C ALA A 221 -16.49 -20.42 -14.18
N GLY A 222 -16.22 -21.35 -15.07
CA GLY A 222 -17.20 -21.88 -16.01
C GLY A 222 -17.95 -23.02 -15.33
N LYS A 223 -19.21 -22.82 -14.93
CA LYS A 223 -20.12 -23.95 -14.74
C LYS A 223 -20.11 -24.76 -16.04
N ASN A 224 -19.45 -25.91 -16.03
CA ASN A 224 -19.72 -26.98 -16.97
C ASN A 224 -21.18 -27.40 -16.74
N SER A 225 -22.12 -26.78 -17.45
CA SER A 225 -23.40 -27.41 -17.73
C SER A 225 -23.09 -28.61 -18.61
N LYS A 226 -22.85 -29.74 -17.94
CA LYS A 226 -22.75 -31.06 -18.56
C LYS A 226 -24.01 -31.28 -19.40
N TRP A 227 -23.78 -31.66 -20.64
CA TRP A 227 -24.62 -32.48 -21.50
C TRP A 227 -25.82 -33.14 -20.81
N LYS A 228 -27.02 -32.77 -21.24
CA LYS A 228 -28.10 -33.70 -21.60
C LYS A 228 -28.86 -33.12 -22.78
#